data_AF-A0A0C3E4R8-F1
#
_entry.id   AF-A0A0C3E4R8-F1
#
_cell.length_a   1.000
_cell.length_b   1.000
_cell.length_c   1.000
_cell.angle_alpha   90.00
_cell.angle_beta   90.00
_cell.angle_gamma   90.00
#
_symmetry.space_group_name_H-M   'P 1'
#
loop_
_entity.id
_entity.type
_entity.pdbx_description
1 polymer ?
#
loop_
_entity_poly.entity_id
_entity_poly.type
_entity_poly.pdbx_seq_one_letter_code
_entity_poly.pdbx_strand_id
1 'polypeptide(L)'
;VYDFTRKIPRGRVTTYKDVCAALGQGSPRSVGTALRNNPFAPMVPCHRVVASSCYIGGYLGEWGVKCQMKFDMLAKEGVEFTLDGYLVNRSVIWRG
;
A
#
# COMPACT_ATOMS: atom_id res chain seq x y z
N VAL A 1 2.01 13.02 -1.64
CA VAL A 1 1.99 11.54 -1.47
C VAL A 1 2.19 11.16 -0.01
N TYR A 2 3.33 11.48 0.61
CA TYR A 2 3.66 11.04 1.98
C TYR A 2 2.63 11.47 3.03
N ASP A 3 2.17 12.73 3.01
CA ASP A 3 1.16 13.21 3.96
C ASP A 3 -0.18 12.49 3.83
N PHE A 4 -0.57 12.13 2.60
CA PHE A 4 -1.77 11.33 2.37
C PHE A 4 -1.57 9.91 2.92
N THR A 5 -0.43 9.28 2.65
CA THR A 5 -0.10 7.94 3.16
C THR A 5 -0.11 7.89 4.68
N ARG A 6 0.31 8.96 5.37
CA ARG A 6 0.26 9.06 6.85
C ARG A 6 -1.16 9.05 7.42
N LYS A 7 -2.17 9.43 6.62
CA LYS A 7 -3.58 9.41 7.04
C LYS A 7 -4.19 8.01 7.00
N ILE A 8 -3.58 7.05 6.31
CA ILE A 8 -4.11 5.68 6.20
C ILE A 8 -4.08 5.05 7.60
N PRO A 9 -5.24 4.67 8.18
CA PRO A 9 -5.26 4.08 9.52
C PRO A 9 -4.56 2.72 9.57
N ARG A 10 -4.12 2.31 10.78
CA ARG A 10 -3.66 0.94 11.02
C ARG A 10 -4.81 -0.03 10.72
N GLY A 11 -4.50 -1.16 10.08
CA GLY A 11 -5.48 -2.18 9.71
C GLY A 11 -6.30 -1.82 8.47
N ARG A 12 -5.90 -0.77 7.75
CA ARG A 12 -6.49 -0.35 6.48
C ARG A 12 -5.40 -0.30 5.40
N VAL A 13 -5.81 -0.52 4.16
CA VAL A 13 -4.95 -0.32 2.99
C VAL A 13 -5.61 0.63 2.02
N THR A 14 -4.83 1.25 1.15
CA THR A 14 -5.34 2.04 0.03
C THR A 14 -4.66 1.60 -1.26
N THR A 15 -5.15 2.05 -2.40
CA THR A 15 -4.54 1.72 -3.69
C THR A 15 -3.73 2.89 -4.25
N TYR A 16 -2.73 2.60 -5.09
CA TYR A 16 -2.02 3.66 -5.83
C TYR A 16 -2.99 4.54 -6.65
N LYS A 17 -4.09 3.95 -7.16
CA LYS A 17 -5.14 4.68 -7.86
C LYS A 17 -5.89 5.62 -6.93
N ASP A 18 -6.30 5.16 -5.75
CA ASP A 18 -7.02 5.99 -4.79
C ASP A 18 -6.15 7.14 -4.26
N VAL A 19 -4.86 6.89 -3.99
CA VAL A 19 -3.91 7.96 -3.62
C VAL A 19 -3.79 8.99 -4.74
N CYS A 20 -3.64 8.54 -5.99
CA CYS A 20 -3.55 9.43 -7.14
C CYS A 20 -4.83 10.26 -7.31
N ALA A 21 -6.00 9.64 -7.17
CA ALA A 21 -7.29 10.31 -7.27
C ALA A 21 -7.47 11.36 -6.16
N ALA A 22 -7.12 11.02 -4.92
CA ALA A 22 -7.21 11.94 -3.79
C ALA A 22 -6.26 13.14 -3.88
N LEU A 23 -5.11 12.98 -4.54
CA LEU A 23 -4.17 14.07 -4.79
C LEU A 23 -4.56 14.95 -5.99
N GLY A 24 -5.45 14.47 -6.88
CA GLY A 24 -5.88 15.21 -8.07
C GLY A 24 -4.80 15.42 -9.14
N GLN A 25 -3.64 14.77 -9.01
CA GLN A 25 -2.50 14.96 -9.91
C GLN A 25 -1.58 13.74 -9.99
N GLY A 26 -0.80 13.66 -11.07
CA GLY A 26 0.15 12.59 -11.32
C GLY A 26 -0.50 11.32 -11.86
N SER A 27 0.16 10.18 -11.65
CA SER A 27 -0.32 8.86 -12.03
C SER A 27 -0.13 7.85 -10.90
N PRO A 28 -0.86 6.71 -10.90
CA PRO A 28 -0.61 5.64 -9.94
C PRO A 28 0.84 5.14 -9.96
N ARG A 29 1.49 5.15 -11.14
CA ARG A 29 2.92 4.81 -11.28
C ARG A 29 3.82 5.83 -10.59
N SER A 30 3.56 7.13 -10.74
CA SER A 30 4.36 8.16 -10.06
C SER A 30 4.16 8.14 -8.54
N VAL A 31 2.97 7.79 -8.05
CA VAL A 31 2.76 7.49 -6.61
C VAL A 31 3.63 6.32 -6.17
N GLY A 32 3.68 5.24 -6.95
CA GLY A 32 4.57 4.11 -6.71
C GLY A 32 6.04 4.51 -6.63
N THR A 33 6.53 5.32 -7.58
CA THR A 33 7.90 5.85 -7.57
C THR A 33 8.18 6.70 -6.34
N ALA A 34 7.27 7.59 -5.96
CA ALA A 34 7.42 8.39 -4.74
C ALA A 34 7.52 7.50 -3.49
N LEU A 35 6.66 6.48 -3.36
CA LEU A 35 6.68 5.58 -2.22
C LEU A 35 7.90 4.64 -2.20
N ARG A 36 8.42 4.25 -3.37
CA ARG A 36 9.67 3.48 -3.49
C ARG A 36 10.86 4.28 -2.99
N ASN A 37 10.87 5.59 -3.22
CA ASN A 37 11.95 6.49 -2.83
C ASN A 37 11.66 7.22 -1.50
N ASN A 38 10.75 6.70 -0.67
CA ASN A 38 10.33 7.33 0.58
C ASN A 38 11.48 7.30 1.61
N PRO A 39 12.11 8.45 1.94
CA PRO A 39 13.20 8.50 2.92
C PRO A 39 12.70 8.44 4.37
N PHE A 40 11.38 8.53 4.58
CA PHE A 40 10.74 8.58 5.90
C PHE A 40 10.12 7.24 6.32
N ALA A 41 10.49 6.14 5.67
CA ALA A 41 10.09 4.81 6.13
C ALA A 41 10.76 4.52 7.49
N PRO A 42 10.05 3.93 8.49
CA PRO A 42 8.67 3.44 8.46
C PRO A 42 7.60 4.44 8.92
N MET A 43 7.96 5.68 9.29
CA MET A 43 7.02 6.69 9.80
C MET A 43 5.91 7.02 8.79
N VAL A 44 6.25 7.05 7.50
CA VAL A 44 5.27 7.06 6.40
C VAL A 44 4.95 5.59 6.06
N PRO A 45 3.71 5.11 6.30
CA PRO A 45 3.37 3.69 6.20
C PRO A 45 3.13 3.27 4.73
N CYS A 46 4.19 3.30 3.92
CA CYS A 46 4.12 2.98 2.49
C CYS A 46 3.71 1.51 2.21
N HIS A 47 3.87 0.61 3.19
CA HIS A 47 3.37 -0.78 3.11
C HIS A 47 1.84 -0.85 3.04
N ARG A 48 1.10 0.18 3.47
CA ARG A 48 -0.38 0.22 3.36
C ARG A 48 -0.90 0.56 1.96
N VAL A 49 -0.02 0.86 1.00
CA VAL A 49 -0.44 1.16 -0.39
C VAL A 49 -0.21 -0.06 -1.27
N VAL A 50 -1.27 -0.54 -1.89
CA VAL A 50 -1.30 -1.78 -2.71
C VAL A 50 -1.74 -1.52 -4.14
N ALA A 51 -1.68 -2.54 -5.00
CA ALA A 51 -2.15 -2.41 -6.37
C ALA A 51 -3.67 -2.19 -6.42
N SER A 52 -4.15 -1.51 -7.46
CA SER A 52 -5.58 -1.26 -7.66
C SER A 52 -6.40 -2.54 -7.85
N SER A 53 -5.76 -3.63 -8.26
CA SER A 53 -6.34 -4.98 -8.33
C SER A 53 -6.50 -5.64 -6.95
N CYS A 54 -6.16 -4.94 -5.87
CA CYS A 54 -6.03 -5.48 -4.51
C CYS A 54 -4.91 -6.52 -4.37
N TYR A 55 -3.97 -6.56 -5.32
CA TYR A 55 -2.74 -7.34 -5.20
C TYR A 55 -1.72 -6.64 -4.31
N ILE A 56 -0.94 -7.40 -3.53
CA ILE A 56 0.05 -6.90 -2.56
C ILE A 56 1.01 -5.86 -3.16
N GLY A 57 1.42 -6.04 -4.42
CA GLY A 57 2.36 -5.17 -5.11
C GLY A 57 3.79 -5.28 -4.58
N GLY A 58 4.56 -4.19 -4.67
CA GLY A 58 5.97 -4.16 -4.32
C GLY A 58 6.27 -3.56 -2.94
N TYR A 59 7.43 -3.92 -2.39
CA TYR A 59 8.00 -3.35 -1.16
C TYR A 59 9.51 -3.58 -1.08
N LEU A 60 10.28 -2.55 -0.74
CA LEU A 60 11.75 -2.64 -0.51
C LEU A 60 12.54 -3.40 -1.59
N GLY A 61 12.14 -3.29 -2.86
CA GLY A 61 12.82 -3.94 -3.99
C GLY A 61 12.24 -5.31 -4.38
N GLU A 62 11.42 -5.91 -3.52
CA GLU A 62 10.67 -7.14 -3.82
C GLU A 62 9.34 -6.84 -4.51
N TRP A 63 8.80 -7.85 -5.20
CA TRP A 63 7.51 -7.78 -5.87
C TRP A 63 6.63 -9.02 -5.64
N GLY A 64 5.35 -8.78 -5.37
CA GLY A 64 4.33 -9.81 -5.32
C GLY A 64 4.43 -10.72 -4.11
N VAL A 65 4.13 -12.01 -4.29
CA VAL A 65 4.17 -13.02 -3.21
C VAL A 65 5.54 -13.19 -2.55
N LYS A 66 6.61 -12.69 -3.19
CA LYS A 66 7.97 -12.65 -2.61
C LYS A 66 8.15 -11.57 -1.56
N CYS A 67 7.25 -10.57 -1.49
CA CYS A 67 7.29 -9.45 -0.54
C CYS A 67 6.91 -9.86 0.90
N GLN A 68 7.61 -10.82 1.51
CA GLN A 68 7.23 -11.33 2.83
C GLN A 68 7.17 -10.24 3.91
N MET A 69 8.11 -9.30 3.87
CA MET A 69 8.11 -8.18 4.81
C MET A 69 6.83 -7.33 4.74
N LYS A 70 6.24 -7.15 3.56
CA LYS A 70 4.98 -6.39 3.43
C LYS A 70 3.79 -7.19 3.97
N PHE A 71 3.75 -8.50 3.72
CA PHE A 71 2.74 -9.37 4.32
C PHE A 71 2.84 -9.35 5.84
N ASP A 72 4.03 -9.51 6.41
CA ASP A 72 4.23 -9.52 7.86
C ASP A 72 3.78 -8.22 8.52
N MET A 73 4.13 -7.07 7.90
CA MET A 73 3.70 -5.76 8.41
C MET A 73 2.19 -5.60 8.36
N LEU A 74 1.53 -6.02 7.28
CA LEU A 74 0.09 -5.92 7.12
C LEU A 74 -0.66 -6.92 8.01
N ALA A 75 -0.16 -8.14 8.17
CA ALA A 75 -0.70 -9.16 9.05
C ALA A 75 -0.66 -8.70 10.52
N LYS A 76 0.44 -8.07 10.96
CA LYS A 76 0.54 -7.45 12.30
C LYS A 76 -0.51 -6.34 12.52
N GLU A 77 -1.04 -5.77 11.44
CA GLU A 77 -2.11 -4.77 11.48
C GLU A 77 -3.51 -5.36 11.32
N GLY A 78 -3.64 -6.68 11.12
CA GLY A 78 -4.91 -7.36 10.89
C GLY A 78 -5.39 -7.33 9.43
N VAL A 79 -4.49 -7.11 8.47
CA VAL A 79 -4.78 -7.14 7.04
C VAL A 79 -4.20 -8.41 6.42
N GLU A 80 -5.07 -9.25 5.88
CA GLU A 80 -4.71 -10.56 5.34
C GLU A 80 -4.77 -10.61 3.81
N PHE A 81 -3.91 -11.45 3.24
CA PHE A 81 -3.83 -11.71 1.81
C PHE A 81 -3.86 -13.23 1.56
N THR A 82 -4.37 -13.61 0.40
CA THR A 82 -4.36 -14.99 -0.09
C THR A 82 -2.93 -15.42 -0.43
N LEU A 83 -2.72 -16.74 -0.59
CA LEU A 83 -1.45 -17.30 -1.07
C LEU A 83 -1.04 -16.75 -2.44
N ASP A 84 -2.02 -16.44 -3.29
CA ASP A 84 -1.80 -15.81 -4.58
C ASP A 84 -1.55 -14.29 -4.49
N GLY A 85 -1.48 -13.71 -3.29
CA GLY A 85 -1.10 -12.32 -3.06
C GLY A 85 -2.22 -11.29 -3.20
N TYR A 86 -3.49 -11.70 -3.13
CA TYR A 86 -4.65 -10.79 -3.22
C TYR A 86 -5.27 -10.55 -1.84
N LEU A 87 -5.75 -9.33 -1.60
CA LEU A 87 -6.41 -8.95 -0.36
C LEU A 87 -7.64 -9.83 -0.10
N VAL A 88 -7.70 -10.46 1.09
CA VAL A 88 -8.82 -11.35 1.47
C VAL A 88 -10.10 -10.55 1.69
N ASN A 89 -10.02 -9.49 2.51
CA ASN A 89 -11.16 -8.67 2.88
C ASN A 89 -11.06 -7.27 2.27
N ARG A 90 -11.92 -6.97 1.30
CA ARG A 90 -11.95 -5.65 0.64
C ARG A 90 -12.58 -4.54 1.49
N SER A 91 -13.21 -4.84 2.63
CA SER A 91 -13.77 -3.82 3.52
C SER A 91 -12.71 -2.98 4.24
N VAL A 92 -11.46 -3.46 4.26
CA VAL A 92 -10.31 -2.74 4.83
C VAL A 92 -9.73 -1.68 3.89
N ILE A 93 -10.25 -1.56 2.65
CA ILE A 93 -9.84 -0.52 1.70
C ILE A 93 -10.31 0.85 2.22
N TRP A 94 -9.36 1.78 2.34
CA TRP A 94 -9.56 3.16 2.75
C TRP A 94 -9.32 4.09 1.56
N ARG A 95 -10.21 5.07 1.37
CA ARG A 95 -10.25 5.97 0.20
C ARG A 95 -10.07 7.46 0.52
N GLY A 96 -9.72 7.80 1.76
CA GLY A 96 -9.78 9.19 2.26
C GLY A 96 -10.85 9.33 3.31
#